data_AF-A0A7W9H1F4-F1
#
_entry.id   AF-A0A7W9H1F4-F1
#
_cell.length_a   1.000
_cell.length_b   1.000
_cell.length_c   1.000
_cell.angle_alpha   90.00
_cell.angle_beta   90.00
_cell.angle_gamma   90.00
#
_symmetry.space_group_name_H-M   'P 1'
#
loop_
_entity.id
_entity.type
_entity.pdbx_description
1 polymer ?
#
loop_
_entity_poly.entity_id
_entity_poly.type
_entity_poly.pdbx_seq_one_letter_code
_entity_poly.pdbx_strand_id
1 'polypeptide(L)' 'MKLVVQVKLEPTPVQAEALEATLHACNEAATWAAQVAFEKDARRPLALRKHTYAEVRGR' A
#
# COMPACT_ATOMS: atom_id res chain seq x y z
N MET A 1 -44.67 -3.59 -3.37
CA MET A 1 -43.92 -2.51 -2.67
C MET A 1 -42.60 -3.12 -2.18
N LYS A 2 -41.44 -2.62 -2.64
CA LYS A 2 -40.12 -3.14 -2.24
C LYS A 2 -39.40 -2.08 -1.40
N LEU A 3 -39.12 -2.38 -0.14
CA LEU A 3 -38.28 -1.56 0.72
C LEU A 3 -36.81 -1.88 0.40
N VAL A 4 -36.02 -0.86 0.12
CA VAL A 4 -34.58 -0.97 -0.07
C VAL A 4 -33.91 -0.08 0.96
N VAL A 5 -33.02 -0.66 1.76
CA VAL A 5 -32.21 0.06 2.76
C VAL A 5 -30.80 0.17 2.20
N GLN A 6 -30.27 1.39 2.16
CA GLN A 6 -28.89 1.66 1.79
C GLN A 6 -28.09 1.93 3.07
N VAL A 7 -27.22 1.00 3.45
CA VAL A 7 -26.38 1.10 4.64
C VAL A 7 -24.94 1.35 4.20
N LYS A 8 -24.27 2.34 4.81
CA LYS A 8 -22.83 2.50 4.68
C LYS A 8 -22.18 1.54 5.68
N LEU A 9 -21.53 0.50 5.16
CA LEU A 9 -20.79 -0.45 5.98
C LEU A 9 -19.44 0.18 6.35
N GLU A 10 -19.17 0.26 7.64
CA GLU A 10 -17.84 0.57 8.16
C GLU A 10 -17.08 -0.74 8.41
N PRO A 11 -15.73 -0.73 8.39
CA PRO A 11 -14.94 -1.91 8.73
C PRO A 11 -15.29 -2.37 10.15
N THR A 12 -15.37 -3.68 10.34
CA THR A 12 -15.31 -4.26 11.69
C THR A 12 -13.98 -3.88 12.35
N PRO A 13 -13.86 -3.90 13.70
CA PRO A 13 -12.60 -3.55 14.36
C PRO A 13 -11.38 -4.33 13.84
N VAL A 14 -11.55 -5.63 13.57
CA VAL A 14 -10.49 -6.49 13.00
C VAL A 14 -10.10 -6.05 11.59
N GLN A 15 -11.08 -5.64 10.76
CA GLN A 15 -10.81 -5.13 9.42
C GLN A 15 -10.14 -3.75 9.46
N ALA A 16 -10.51 -2.89 10.41
CA ALA A 16 -9.89 -1.60 10.60
C ALA A 16 -8.41 -1.75 10.97
N GLU A 17 -8.11 -2.63 11.94
CA GLU A 17 -6.73 -2.93 12.36
C GLU A 17 -5.90 -3.53 11.22
N ALA A 18 -6.46 -4.50 10.48
CA ALA A 18 -5.79 -5.09 9.34
C ALA A 18 -5.52 -4.05 8.23
N LEU A 19 -6.45 -3.13 7.99
CA LEU A 19 -6.28 -2.05 7.03
C LEU A 19 -5.19 -1.07 7.48
N GLU A 20 -5.19 -0.66 8.75
CA GLU A 20 -4.20 0.24 9.33
C GLU A 20 -2.78 -0.37 9.22
N ALA A 21 -2.61 -1.62 9.65
CA ALA A 21 -1.34 -2.34 9.54
C ALA A 21 -0.86 -2.44 8.08
N THR A 22 -1.78 -2.73 7.14
CA THR A 22 -1.46 -2.79 5.71
C THR A 22 -1.00 -1.43 5.17
N LEU A 23 -1.67 -0.34 5.57
CA LEU A 23 -1.30 1.01 5.14
C LEU A 23 0.06 1.43 5.70
N HIS A 24 0.37 1.09 6.95
CA HIS A 24 1.70 1.32 7.52
C HIS A 24 2.79 0.58 6.74
N ALA A 25 2.62 -0.71 6.49
CA ALA A 25 3.57 -1.50 5.70
C ALA A 25 3.77 -0.93 4.28
N CYS A 26 2.67 -0.50 3.63
CA CYS A 26 2.75 0.15 2.32
C CYS A 26 3.53 1.47 2.37
N ASN A 27 3.29 2.30 3.37
CA ASN A 27 3.95 3.59 3.53
C ASN A 27 5.45 3.45 3.82
N GLU A 28 5.81 2.47 4.65
CA GLU A 28 7.22 2.14 4.92
C GLU A 28 7.93 1.66 3.65
N ALA A 29 7.31 0.73 2.90
CA ALA A 29 7.85 0.24 1.64
C ALA A 29 7.99 1.37 0.59
N ALA A 30 7.01 2.28 0.51
CA ALA A 30 7.04 3.43 -0.37
C ALA A 30 8.14 4.44 0.01
N THR A 31 8.32 4.70 1.30
CA THR A 31 9.37 5.59 1.82
C THR A 31 10.76 5.05 1.49
N TRP A 32 10.97 3.75 1.71
CA TRP A 32 12.19 3.08 1.32
C TRP A 32 12.41 3.09 -0.19
N ALA A 33 11.39 2.78 -0.99
CA ALA A 33 11.49 2.80 -2.45
C ALA A 33 11.80 4.21 -2.99
N ALA A 34 11.26 5.26 -2.37
CA ALA A 34 11.57 6.65 -2.71
C ALA A 34 13.05 6.96 -2.47
N GLN A 35 13.61 6.54 -1.33
CA GLN A 35 15.04 6.68 -1.06
C GLN A 35 15.89 5.98 -2.13
N VAL A 36 15.58 4.73 -2.48
CA VAL A 36 16.26 3.99 -3.54
C VAL A 36 16.16 4.71 -4.89
N ALA A 37 15.02 5.32 -5.21
CA ALA A 37 14.83 6.08 -6.44
C ALA A 37 15.78 7.28 -6.51
N PHE A 38 15.99 8.00 -5.39
CA PHE A 38 16.95 9.10 -5.33
C PHE A 38 18.39 8.61 -5.45
N GLU A 39 18.78 7.58 -4.70
CA GLU A 39 20.16 7.06 -4.70
C GLU A 39 20.59 6.48 -6.06
N LYS A 40 19.65 5.92 -6.82
CA LYS A 40 19.90 5.30 -8.13
C LYS A 40 19.53 6.19 -9.32
N ASP A 41 19.05 7.41 -9.06
CA ASP A 41 18.40 8.30 -10.06
C ASP A 41 17.32 7.57 -10.90
N ALA A 42 16.65 6.59 -10.30
CA ALA A 42 15.69 5.72 -10.98
C ALA A 42 14.28 6.35 -10.96
N ARG A 43 14.10 7.44 -11.72
CA ARG A 43 12.86 8.24 -11.70
C ARG A 43 11.67 7.65 -12.46
N ARG A 44 11.85 6.52 -13.12
CA ARG A 44 10.81 5.84 -13.92
C ARG A 44 10.38 4.56 -13.23
N PRO A 45 9.06 4.24 -13.17
CA PRO A 45 8.56 3.08 -12.43
C PRO A 45 9.25 1.76 -12.81
N LEU A 46 9.47 1.52 -14.10
CA LEU A 46 10.14 0.29 -14.56
C LEU A 46 11.62 0.24 -14.16
N ALA A 47 12.32 1.37 -14.12
CA ALA A 47 13.70 1.44 -13.67
C ALA A 47 13.77 1.19 -12.16
N LEU A 48 12.90 1.84 -11.38
CA LEU A 48 12.82 1.65 -9.94
C LEU A 48 12.48 0.20 -9.57
N ARG A 49 11.53 -0.42 -10.29
CA ARG A 49 11.09 -1.79 -10.02
C ARG A 49 12.23 -2.82 -10.10
N LYS A 50 13.25 -2.59 -10.92
CA LYS A 50 14.44 -3.46 -10.98
C LYS A 50 15.24 -3.46 -9.67
N HIS A 51 15.16 -2.38 -8.90
CA HIS A 51 15.88 -2.21 -7.64
C HIS A 51 15.03 -2.56 -6.42
N THR A 52 13.70 -2.40 -6.51
CA THR A 52 12.83 -2.44 -5.34
C THR A 52 11.90 -3.65 -5.27
N TYR A 53 11.56 -4.28 -6.39
CA TYR A 53 10.44 -5.24 -6.43
C TYR A 53 10.62 -6.48 -5.56
N ALA A 54 11.81 -7.09 -5.57
CA ALA A 54 12.06 -8.30 -4.80
C ALA A 54 11.91 -8.05 -3.29
N GLU A 55 12.41 -6.90 -2.84
CA GLU A 55 12.34 -6.47 -1.44
C GLU A 55 10.90 -6.12 -1.03
N VAL A 56 10.20 -5.30 -1.82
CA VAL A 56 8.79 -4.92 -1.52
C VAL A 56 7.88 -6.14 -1.51
N ARG A 57 8.15 -7.14 -2.37
CA ARG A 57 7.36 -8.39 -2.40
C ARG A 57 7.60 -9.29 -1.18
N GLY A 58 8.75 -9.17 -0.54
CA GLY A 58 9.13 -9.99 0.61
C GLY A 58 8.72 -9.41 1.97
N ARG A 59 8.34 -8.13 2.00
CA ARG A 59 7.78 -7.43 3.18
C ARG A 59 6.27 -7.63 3.23
#